data_AF-A0A7S3YJT3-F1
#
_entry.id   AF-A0A7S3YJT3-F1
#
_cell.length_a   1.000
_cell.length_b   1.000
_cell.length_c   1.000
_cell.angle_alpha   90.00
_cell.angle_beta   90.00
_cell.angle_gamma   90.00
#
_symmetry.space_group_name_H-M   'P 1'
#
loop_
_entity.id
_entity.type
_entity.pdbx_description
1 polymer ?
#
loop_
_entity_poly.entity_id
_entity_poly.type
_entity_poly.pdbx_seq_one_letter_code
_entity_poly.pdbx_strand_id
1 'polypeptide(L)'
;KKGKKKKKQICRETEACVERFDHFCPWVGNVVGLRNHKYFVAFTIGASVVALEVFVSSILVGTSAKLSEELKAHERAMALILASYTAVIMLAVGGLMCYHADLIAQNESTNERLKGVFAVRANPYDEGVLTNCYNFWCLPTR
;
A
#
# COMPACT_ATOMS: atom_id res chain seq x y z
N LYS A 1 4.99 30.43 -5.13
CA LYS A 1 4.68 29.59 -3.96
C LYS A 1 5.98 29.37 -3.16
N LYS A 2 6.10 29.88 -1.92
CA LYS A 2 7.27 29.61 -1.06
C LYS A 2 7.35 28.09 -0.86
N GLY A 3 8.48 27.46 -1.24
CA GLY A 3 8.66 26.01 -1.15
C GLY A 3 8.62 25.56 0.31
N LYS A 4 7.56 24.84 0.71
CA LYS A 4 7.49 24.21 2.04
C LYS A 4 8.66 23.24 2.15
N LYS A 5 9.56 23.42 3.12
CA LYS A 5 10.75 22.56 3.29
C LYS A 5 10.30 21.12 3.57
N LYS A 6 10.94 20.15 2.90
CA LYS A 6 10.73 18.72 3.14
C LYS A 6 11.38 18.33 4.47
N LYS A 7 10.64 17.63 5.33
CA LYS A 7 11.16 17.18 6.62
C LYS A 7 12.14 16.03 6.41
N LYS A 8 13.28 16.08 7.09
CA LYS A 8 14.27 15.00 7.16
C LYS A 8 14.18 14.34 8.52
N GLN A 9 14.19 13.02 8.57
CA GLN A 9 14.14 12.25 9.81
C GLN A 9 15.08 11.05 9.71
N ILE A 10 15.68 10.65 10.85
CA ILE A 10 16.57 9.50 10.90
C ILE A 10 15.73 8.22 11.01
N CYS A 11 15.98 7.27 10.11
CA CYS A 11 15.52 5.90 10.27
C CYS A 11 16.42 5.20 11.29
N ARG A 12 15.84 4.56 12.30
CA ARG A 12 16.63 3.91 13.36
C ARG A 12 17.22 2.59 12.90
N GLU A 13 16.56 1.92 11.96
CA GLU A 13 16.91 0.60 11.45
C GLU A 13 18.10 0.67 10.48
N THR A 14 18.19 1.73 9.67
CA THR A 14 19.29 1.93 8.71
C THR A 14 20.28 3.02 9.10
N GLU A 15 20.00 3.71 10.22
CA GLU A 15 20.75 4.88 10.72
C GLU A 15 20.87 6.04 9.70
N ALA A 16 20.10 5.99 8.62
CA ALA A 16 20.16 6.96 7.54
C ALA A 16 19.19 8.14 7.77
N CYS A 17 19.61 9.34 7.36
CA CYS A 17 18.74 10.51 7.31
C CYS A 17 17.90 10.49 6.02
N VAL A 18 16.58 10.36 6.16
CA VAL A 18 15.64 10.16 5.06
C VAL A 18 14.73 11.35 4.89
N GLU A 19 14.66 11.87 3.66
CA GLU A 19 13.73 12.91 3.26
C GLU A 19 12.30 12.37 3.18
N ARG A 20 11.36 13.09 3.80
CA ARG A 20 9.95 12.71 3.95
C ARG A 20 9.83 11.23 4.36
N PHE A 21 10.49 10.88 5.45
CA PHE A 21 10.45 9.54 6.02
C PHE A 21 9.00 9.09 6.27
N ASP A 22 8.66 7.92 5.77
CA ASP A 22 7.36 7.28 5.99
C ASP A 22 7.49 6.17 7.03
N HIS A 23 8.27 5.12 6.74
CA HIS A 23 8.56 4.02 7.65
C HIS A 23 9.74 3.17 7.13
N PHE A 24 10.30 2.31 7.99
CA PHE A 24 11.08 1.17 7.53
C PHE A 24 10.13 0.00 7.26
N CYS A 25 10.18 -0.58 6.07
CA CYS A 25 9.31 -1.69 5.70
C CYS A 25 10.12 -3.00 5.70
N PRO A 26 9.88 -3.92 6.65
CA PRO A 26 10.60 -5.20 6.69
C PRO A 26 10.27 -6.09 5.49
N TRP A 27 9.07 -5.97 4.92
CA TRP A 27 8.61 -6.78 3.79
C TRP A 27 9.39 -6.53 2.49
N VAL A 28 9.87 -5.30 2.29
CA VAL A 28 10.73 -4.94 1.16
C VAL A 28 12.19 -4.74 1.58
N GLY A 29 12.50 -4.95 2.87
CA GLY A 29 13.84 -4.80 3.43
C GLY A 29 14.45 -3.40 3.23
N ASN A 30 13.63 -2.35 3.20
CA ASN A 30 14.10 -1.01 2.84
C ASN A 30 13.29 0.10 3.51
N VAL A 31 13.89 1.29 3.63
CA VAL A 31 13.20 2.50 4.08
C VAL A 31 12.30 3.04 2.98
N VAL A 32 11.07 3.36 3.33
CA VAL A 32 10.12 4.11 2.49
C VAL A 32 10.20 5.59 2.85
N GLY A 33 10.48 6.42 1.85
CA GLY A 33 10.58 7.88 1.97
C GLY A 33 10.35 8.56 0.64
N LEU A 34 10.69 9.85 0.53
CA LEU A 34 10.34 10.69 -0.62
C LEU A 34 10.60 10.03 -2.00
N ARG A 35 11.79 9.42 -2.18
CA ARG A 35 12.28 8.95 -3.48
C ARG A 35 11.66 7.63 -3.94
N ASN A 36 11.07 6.86 -3.03
CA ASN A 36 10.50 5.55 -3.35
C ASN A 36 9.06 5.33 -2.85
N HIS A 37 8.46 6.29 -2.14
CA HIS A 37 7.09 6.18 -1.63
C HIS A 37 6.09 5.86 -2.76
N LYS A 38 6.22 6.48 -3.93
CA LYS A 38 5.33 6.17 -5.08
C LYS A 38 5.44 4.72 -5.55
N TYR A 39 6.66 4.19 -5.60
CA TYR A 39 6.91 2.81 -6.02
C TYR A 39 6.38 1.82 -4.99
N PHE A 40 6.54 2.13 -3.69
CA PHE A 40 5.94 1.34 -2.62
C PHE A 40 4.41 1.28 -2.74
N VAL A 41 3.75 2.43 -2.92
CA VAL A 41 2.28 2.46 -3.06
C VAL A 41 1.84 1.75 -4.34
N ALA A 42 2.52 1.96 -5.47
CA ALA A 42 2.24 1.22 -6.71
C ALA A 42 2.41 -0.29 -6.54
N PHE A 43 3.44 -0.74 -5.80
CA PHE A 43 3.64 -2.13 -5.42
C PHE A 43 2.45 -2.66 -4.59
N THR A 44 1.98 -1.93 -3.58
CA THR A 44 0.81 -2.35 -2.79
C THR A 44 -0.48 -2.44 -3.61
N ILE A 45 -0.68 -1.53 -4.57
CA ILE A 45 -1.81 -1.57 -5.51
C ILE A 45 -1.70 -2.82 -6.39
N GLY A 46 -0.54 -3.04 -7.02
CA GLY A 46 -0.30 -4.21 -7.87
C GLY A 46 -0.47 -5.53 -7.12
N ALA A 47 0.07 -5.63 -5.90
CA ALA A 47 -0.10 -6.79 -5.04
C ALA A 47 -1.57 -7.03 -4.67
N SER A 48 -2.35 -5.97 -4.42
CA SER A 48 -3.80 -6.07 -4.16
C SER A 48 -4.56 -6.58 -5.40
N VAL A 49 -4.21 -6.08 -6.59
CA VAL A 49 -4.84 -6.51 -7.86
C VAL A 49 -4.53 -7.99 -8.14
N VAL A 50 -3.27 -8.41 -8.00
CA VAL A 50 -2.87 -9.81 -8.20
C VAL A 50 -3.56 -10.72 -7.18
N ALA A 51 -3.63 -10.31 -5.91
CA ALA A 51 -4.33 -11.08 -4.88
C ALA A 51 -5.83 -11.25 -5.20
N LEU A 52 -6.47 -10.19 -5.72
CA LEU A 52 -7.87 -10.24 -6.15
C LEU A 52 -8.06 -11.14 -7.37
N GLU A 53 -7.20 -11.05 -8.38
CA GLU A 53 -7.26 -11.88 -9.57
C GLU A 53 -7.12 -13.37 -9.23
N VAL A 54 -6.13 -13.71 -8.40
CA VAL A 54 -5.91 -15.09 -7.94
C VAL A 54 -7.09 -15.56 -7.07
N PHE A 55 -7.63 -14.72 -6.20
CA PHE A 55 -8.81 -15.05 -5.40
C PHE A 55 -10.02 -15.39 -6.28
N VAL A 56 -10.36 -14.50 -7.22
CA VAL A 56 -11.53 -14.67 -8.09
C VAL A 56 -11.38 -15.92 -8.96
N SER A 57 -10.24 -16.08 -9.63
CA SER A 57 -9.97 -17.25 -10.46
C SER A 57 -10.01 -18.55 -9.66
N SER A 58 -9.44 -18.56 -8.45
CA SER A 58 -9.43 -19.73 -7.56
C SER A 58 -10.83 -20.11 -7.08
N ILE A 59 -11.68 -19.14 -6.74
CA ILE A 59 -13.09 -19.38 -6.41
C ILE A 59 -13.83 -19.96 -7.61
N LEU A 60 -13.71 -19.33 -8.78
CA LEU A 60 -14.38 -19.78 -10.01
C LEU A 60 -14.00 -21.23 -10.35
N VAL A 61 -12.73 -21.61 -10.24
CA VAL A 61 -12.26 -22.98 -10.48
C VAL A 61 -12.77 -23.94 -9.40
N GLY A 62 -12.64 -23.57 -8.12
CA GLY A 62 -13.02 -24.44 -7.00
C GLY A 62 -14.52 -24.77 -6.94
N THR A 63 -15.37 -23.83 -7.35
CA THR A 63 -16.84 -23.95 -7.25
C THR A 63 -17.54 -24.24 -8.57
N SER A 64 -16.83 -24.29 -9.70
CA SER A 64 -17.46 -24.53 -11.00
C SER A 64 -17.98 -25.97 -11.12
N ALA A 65 -19.30 -26.09 -11.36
CA ALA A 65 -19.96 -27.37 -11.63
C ALA A 65 -19.57 -27.96 -12.99
N LYS A 66 -19.20 -27.12 -13.96
CA LYS A 66 -18.70 -27.61 -15.26
C LYS A 66 -17.34 -28.28 -15.10
N LEU A 67 -16.49 -27.68 -14.27
CA LEU A 67 -15.13 -28.14 -14.04
C LEU A 67 -15.05 -29.28 -13.02
N SER A 68 -16.12 -29.58 -12.26
CA SER A 68 -16.10 -30.66 -11.27
C SER A 68 -16.00 -32.05 -11.90
N GLU A 69 -16.45 -32.21 -13.14
CA GLU A 69 -16.31 -33.47 -13.90
C GLU A 69 -14.92 -33.61 -14.55
N GLU A 70 -14.24 -32.48 -14.81
CA GLU A 70 -12.93 -32.45 -15.47
C GLU A 70 -11.76 -32.47 -14.48
N LEU A 71 -11.88 -31.74 -13.37
CA LEU A 71 -10.84 -31.62 -12.35
C LEU A 71 -10.98 -32.67 -11.25
N LYS A 72 -9.82 -33.15 -10.79
CA LYS A 72 -9.74 -34.03 -9.63
C LYS A 72 -10.10 -33.26 -8.35
N ALA A 73 -10.63 -33.98 -7.37
CA ALA A 73 -11.01 -33.41 -6.07
C ALA A 73 -9.88 -32.62 -5.40
N HIS A 74 -8.63 -33.10 -5.51
CA HIS A 74 -7.48 -32.40 -4.91
C HIS A 74 -7.15 -31.08 -5.61
N GLU A 75 -7.34 -30.97 -6.93
CA GLU A 75 -7.07 -29.74 -7.68
C GLU A 75 -8.08 -28.65 -7.28
N ARG A 76 -9.36 -29.05 -7.12
CA ARG A 76 -10.42 -28.17 -6.59
C ARG A 76 -10.16 -27.75 -5.15
N ALA A 77 -9.72 -28.68 -4.31
CA ALA A 77 -9.34 -28.37 -2.92
C ALA A 77 -8.17 -27.38 -2.87
N MET A 78 -7.15 -27.56 -3.71
CA MET A 78 -6.03 -26.63 -3.81
C MET A 78 -6.47 -25.24 -4.28
N ALA A 79 -7.40 -25.15 -5.24
CA ALA A 79 -7.97 -23.87 -5.64
C ALA A 79 -8.68 -23.18 -4.47
N LEU A 80 -9.50 -23.88 -3.70
CA LEU A 80 -10.18 -23.29 -2.54
C LEU A 80 -9.22 -22.91 -1.40
N ILE A 81 -8.15 -23.69 -1.19
CA ILE A 81 -7.08 -23.34 -0.25
C ILE A 81 -6.39 -22.06 -0.71
N LEU A 82 -6.04 -21.95 -1.99
CA LEU A 82 -5.42 -20.74 -2.56
C LEU A 82 -6.35 -19.52 -2.47
N ALA A 83 -7.66 -19.71 -2.68
CA ALA A 83 -8.66 -18.67 -2.44
C ALA A 83 -8.67 -18.21 -0.97
N SER A 84 -8.63 -19.14 -0.01
CA SER A 84 -8.59 -18.77 1.41
C SER A 84 -7.31 -18.00 1.78
N TYR A 85 -6.16 -18.42 1.25
CA TYR A 85 -4.88 -17.75 1.47
C TYR A 85 -4.89 -16.34 0.88
N THR A 86 -5.33 -16.19 -0.36
CA THR A 86 -5.40 -14.88 -1.03
C THR A 86 -6.42 -13.95 -0.42
N ALA A 87 -7.52 -14.47 0.15
CA ALA A 87 -8.46 -13.66 0.93
C ALA A 87 -7.79 -12.99 2.14
N VAL A 88 -6.97 -13.72 2.90
CA VAL A 88 -6.22 -13.17 4.04
C VAL A 88 -5.21 -12.12 3.59
N ILE A 89 -4.49 -12.39 2.50
CA ILE A 89 -3.53 -11.42 1.92
C ILE A 89 -4.25 -10.16 1.45
N MET A 90 -5.43 -10.27 0.81
CA MET A 90 -6.22 -9.12 0.39
C MET A 90 -6.65 -8.24 1.57
N LEU A 91 -7.04 -8.84 2.71
CA LEU A 91 -7.39 -8.05 3.90
C LEU A 91 -6.19 -7.22 4.39
N ALA A 92 -5.01 -7.83 4.45
CA ALA A 92 -3.81 -7.14 4.91
C ALA A 92 -3.31 -6.09 3.90
N VAL A 93 -3.07 -6.50 2.65
CA VAL A 93 -2.47 -5.64 1.61
C VAL A 93 -3.46 -4.63 1.06
N GLY A 94 -4.73 -5.03 0.88
CA GLY A 94 -5.80 -4.12 0.48
C GLY A 94 -6.10 -3.09 1.57
N GLY A 95 -6.09 -3.49 2.84
CA GLY A 95 -6.16 -2.56 3.97
C GLY A 95 -5.01 -1.56 3.97
N LEU A 96 -3.78 -2.03 3.74
CA LEU A 96 -2.60 -1.17 3.62
C LEU A 96 -2.68 -0.20 2.43
N MET A 97 -3.18 -0.65 1.27
CA MET A 97 -3.43 0.18 0.11
C MET A 97 -4.42 1.31 0.43
N CYS A 98 -5.55 0.99 1.05
CA CYS A 98 -6.55 1.98 1.48
C CYS A 98 -5.96 2.96 2.51
N TYR A 99 -5.17 2.47 3.45
CA TYR A 99 -4.50 3.31 4.44
C TYR A 99 -3.53 4.31 3.79
N HIS A 100 -2.69 3.87 2.86
CA HIS A 100 -1.82 4.80 2.12
C HIS A 100 -2.61 5.77 1.23
N ALA A 101 -3.75 5.36 0.67
CA ALA A 101 -4.62 6.26 -0.07
C ALA A 101 -5.16 7.40 0.83
N ASP A 102 -5.58 7.09 2.07
CA ASP A 102 -5.99 8.09 3.07
C ASP A 102 -4.85 9.06 3.41
N LEU A 103 -3.65 8.52 3.68
CA LEU A 103 -2.46 9.32 3.98
C LEU A 103 -2.07 10.26 2.82
N ILE A 104 -2.13 9.77 1.58
CA ILE A 104 -1.88 10.58 0.38
C ILE A 104 -2.93 11.68 0.26
N ALA A 105 -4.21 11.34 0.44
CA ALA A 105 -5.31 12.31 0.37
C ALA A 105 -5.15 13.45 1.39
N GLN A 106 -4.56 13.16 2.55
CA GLN A 106 -4.29 14.14 3.62
C GLN A 106 -2.86 14.72 3.59
N ASN A 107 -2.04 14.36 2.60
CA ASN A 107 -0.62 14.75 2.50
C ASN A 107 0.17 14.56 3.80
N GLU A 108 0.07 13.36 4.38
CA GLU A 108 0.71 12.97 5.63
C GLU A 108 1.53 11.68 5.41
N SER A 109 2.65 11.53 6.13
CA SER A 109 3.37 10.24 6.15
C SER A 109 2.87 9.34 7.28
N THR A 110 3.06 8.03 7.16
CA THR A 110 2.69 7.06 8.21
C THR A 110 3.31 7.45 9.55
N ASN A 111 4.59 7.83 9.55
CA ASN A 111 5.29 8.30 10.74
C ASN A 111 4.72 9.61 11.31
N GLU A 112 4.21 10.53 10.48
CA GLU A 112 3.55 11.75 10.97
C GLU A 112 2.21 11.43 11.66
N ARG A 113 1.40 10.55 11.04
CA ARG A 113 0.13 10.07 11.59
C ARG A 113 0.32 9.36 12.92
N LEU A 114 1.25 8.41 12.98
CA LEU A 114 1.53 7.63 14.20
C LEU A 114 2.07 8.49 15.35
N LYS A 115 2.81 9.56 15.03
CA LYS A 115 3.29 10.52 16.03
C LYS A 115 2.28 11.59 16.38
N GLY A 116 1.11 11.61 15.72
CA GLY A 116 0.08 12.63 15.93
C GLY A 116 0.57 14.05 15.63
N VAL A 117 1.47 14.23 14.65
CA VAL A 117 2.11 15.54 14.36
C VAL A 117 1.09 16.64 14.04
N PHE A 118 -0.05 16.24 13.48
CA PHE A 118 -1.18 17.10 13.11
C PHE A 118 -2.45 16.79 13.93
N ALA A 119 -2.36 16.07 15.05
CA ALA A 119 -3.52 15.77 15.89
C ALA A 119 -4.13 17.02 16.54
N VAL A 120 -3.30 18.01 16.86
CA VAL A 120 -3.70 19.26 17.54
C VAL A 120 -3.63 20.50 16.64
N ARG A 121 -3.22 20.34 15.38
CA ARG A 121 -3.02 21.46 14.45
C ARG A 121 -3.33 21.04 13.02
N ALA A 122 -3.83 21.96 12.22
CA ALA A 122 -4.06 21.71 10.80
C ALA A 122 -2.77 21.28 10.09
N ASN A 123 -2.87 20.31 9.18
CA ASN A 123 -1.74 19.90 8.35
C ASN A 123 -1.41 21.03 7.35
N PRO A 124 -0.29 21.75 7.50
CA PRO A 124 0.05 22.85 6.61
C PRO A 124 0.47 22.35 5.22
N TYR A 125 0.66 21.04 5.01
CA TYR A 125 1.01 20.45 3.73
C TYR A 125 -0.22 19.98 2.93
N ASP A 126 -1.38 19.84 3.57
CA ASP A 126 -2.63 19.50 2.89
C ASP A 126 -3.08 20.68 2.00
N GLU A 127 -3.21 20.43 0.69
CA GLU A 127 -3.69 21.38 -0.32
C GLU A 127 -5.02 20.93 -0.95
N GLY A 128 -5.74 20.01 -0.29
CA GLY A 128 -6.96 19.37 -0.76
C GLY A 128 -6.69 18.04 -1.47
N VAL A 129 -7.61 17.08 -1.32
CA VAL A 129 -7.49 15.68 -1.77
C VAL A 129 -6.99 15.54 -3.20
N LEU A 130 -7.65 16.20 -4.16
CA LEU A 130 -7.28 16.11 -5.58
C LEU A 130 -5.86 16.64 -5.85
N THR A 131 -5.52 17.79 -5.26
CA THR A 131 -4.20 18.41 -5.38
C THR A 131 -3.13 17.53 -4.74
N ASN A 132 -3.39 16.96 -3.57
CA ASN A 132 -2.45 16.07 -2.89
C ASN A 132 -2.19 14.80 -3.68
N CYS A 133 -3.24 14.16 -4.20
CA CYS A 133 -3.13 12.99 -5.06
C CYS A 133 -2.37 13.33 -6.35
N TYR A 134 -2.70 14.42 -7.03
CA TYR A 134 -1.99 14.86 -8.22
C TYR A 134 -0.51 15.13 -7.94
N ASN A 135 -0.20 15.84 -6.84
CA ASN A 135 1.18 16.11 -6.43
C ASN A 135 1.94 14.81 -6.13
N PHE A 136 1.30 13.86 -5.45
CA PHE A 136 1.90 12.58 -5.13
C PHE A 136 2.17 11.74 -6.37
N TRP A 137 1.22 11.62 -7.30
CA TRP A 137 1.38 10.74 -8.46
C TRP A 137 2.14 11.39 -9.61
N CYS A 138 1.83 12.64 -9.94
CA CYS A 138 2.24 13.26 -11.20
C CYS A 138 3.50 14.15 -11.08
N LEU A 139 3.79 14.73 -9.91
CA LEU A 139 4.96 15.62 -9.80
C LEU A 139 6.26 14.86 -9.53
N PRO A 140 7.38 15.23 -10.17
CA PRO A 140 8.66 14.58 -9.92
C PRO A 140 9.09 14.78 -8.46
N THR A 141 9.59 13.71 -7.85
CA THR A 141 10.26 13.73 -6.54
C THR A 141 11.63 14.39 -6.71
N ARG A 142 11.69 15.71 -6.58
CA ARG A 142 12.94 16.49 -6.55
C ARG A 142 13.52 16.59 -5.15
#